data_AF-A0A967V633-F1
#
_entry.id   AF-A0A967V633-F1
#
_cell.length_a   1.000
_cell.length_b   1.000
_cell.length_c   1.000
_cell.angle_alpha   90.00
_cell.angle_beta   90.00
_cell.angle_gamma   90.00
#
_symmetry.space_group_name_H-M   'P 1'
#
loop_
_entity.id
_entity.type
_entity.pdbx_description
1 polymer ?
#
loop_
_entity_poly.entity_id
_entity_poly.type
_entity_poly.pdbx_seq_one_letter_code
_entity_poly.pdbx_strand_id
1 'polypeptide(L)'
;MAAGSIGANELANGWNATTPPFEASDSPFGGWVDILGLIPSCENCMKLKVQYDKWPDSTTPPTSFQSLTDPFKEWILLSSWPFFSLVNREPDSDGWLDILCDTTMGGLYYPWNTAGKNGKYSLRLTIEDTGSSQHVSSPIVLMIDNKRPKASLKLDKVTVCGDIIIGDEVTGKITGTDEHFYSYRLRYESSLISGLILAVRKYTGVSDSGDVNVPFT
;
A
#
# COMPACT_ATOMS: atom_id res chain seq x y z
N MET A 1 6.29 -15.20 19.28
CA MET A 1 6.21 -15.06 17.81
C MET A 1 7.11 -13.91 17.41
N ALA A 2 7.93 -14.05 16.37
CA ALA A 2 8.81 -12.97 15.94
C ALA A 2 7.95 -11.83 15.34
N ALA A 3 8.09 -10.63 15.89
CA ALA A 3 7.42 -9.45 15.37
C ALA A 3 7.86 -9.21 13.92
N GLY A 4 6.93 -8.75 13.08
CA GLY A 4 7.26 -8.31 11.72
C GLY A 4 8.44 -7.33 11.74
N SER A 5 9.42 -7.56 10.87
CA SER A 5 10.60 -6.73 10.71
C SER A 5 10.84 -6.48 9.23
N ILE A 6 11.51 -5.37 8.90
CA ILE A 6 11.91 -5.07 7.52
C ILE A 6 13.42 -5.25 7.45
N GLY A 7 13.88 -6.19 6.62
CA GLY A 7 15.28 -6.49 6.37
C GLY A 7 16.04 -5.32 5.76
N ALA A 8 17.37 -5.40 5.74
CA ALA A 8 18.23 -4.41 5.11
C ALA A 8 18.04 -4.33 3.58
N ASN A 9 17.46 -5.37 2.99
CA ASN A 9 17.03 -5.47 1.60
C ASN A 9 15.63 -4.88 1.34
N GLU A 10 15.05 -4.18 2.32
CA GLU A 10 13.69 -3.60 2.24
C GLU A 10 12.58 -4.64 2.11
N LEU A 11 12.86 -5.89 2.46
CA LEU A 11 11.87 -6.98 2.50
C LEU A 11 11.35 -7.18 3.93
N ALA A 12 10.03 -7.07 4.11
CA ALA A 12 9.27 -7.46 5.28
C ALA A 12 9.32 -8.99 5.50
N ASN A 13 9.56 -9.36 6.75
CA ASN A 13 9.62 -10.72 7.26
C ASN A 13 8.86 -10.80 8.59
N GLY A 14 8.19 -11.92 8.84
CA GLY A 14 7.44 -12.19 10.06
C GLY A 14 5.98 -11.71 10.03
N TRP A 15 5.31 -11.80 11.17
CA TRP A 15 3.87 -11.57 11.26
C TRP A 15 3.52 -10.10 11.25
N ASN A 16 2.56 -9.74 10.40
CA ASN A 16 2.01 -8.39 10.38
C ASN A 16 1.06 -8.14 11.56
N ALA A 17 0.74 -6.88 11.83
CA ALA A 17 -0.14 -6.48 12.93
C ALA A 17 -1.60 -6.23 12.49
N THR A 18 -1.98 -6.56 11.25
CA THR A 18 -3.35 -6.32 10.76
C THR A 18 -4.30 -7.46 11.15
N THR A 19 -5.59 -7.26 10.92
CA THR A 19 -6.61 -8.29 11.06
C THR A 19 -7.32 -8.46 9.70
N PRO A 20 -7.28 -9.66 9.09
CA PRO A 20 -6.60 -10.87 9.56
C PRO A 20 -5.06 -10.73 9.51
N PRO A 21 -4.33 -11.43 10.40
CA PRO A 21 -2.88 -11.43 10.40
C PRO A 21 -2.36 -12.25 9.20
N PHE A 22 -1.30 -11.78 8.57
CA PHE A 22 -0.55 -12.57 7.59
C PHE A 22 0.94 -12.58 7.92
N GLU A 23 1.63 -13.63 7.49
CA GLU A 23 3.08 -13.76 7.62
C GLU A 23 3.74 -13.29 6.33
N ALA A 24 4.63 -12.30 6.45
CA ALA A 24 5.51 -11.88 5.38
C ALA A 24 6.77 -12.76 5.38
N SER A 25 7.21 -13.21 4.21
CA SER A 25 8.48 -13.90 4.02
C SER A 25 9.15 -13.26 2.82
N ASP A 26 10.26 -12.56 3.06
CA ASP A 26 10.98 -11.76 2.07
C ASP A 26 10.04 -10.94 1.16
N SER A 27 9.01 -10.36 1.75
CA SER A 27 7.97 -9.64 1.02
C SER A 27 8.35 -8.17 0.90
N PRO A 28 8.27 -7.54 -0.27
CA PRO A 28 8.63 -6.12 -0.42
C PRO A 28 7.83 -5.24 0.56
N PHE A 29 8.50 -4.29 1.20
CA PHE A 29 7.83 -3.29 2.04
C PHE A 29 7.00 -2.35 1.15
N GLY A 30 5.67 -2.41 1.29
CA GLY A 30 4.80 -1.93 0.22
C GLY A 30 4.94 -2.82 -1.01
N GLY A 31 3.84 -3.16 -1.68
CA GLY A 31 3.96 -4.15 -2.75
C GLY A 31 2.69 -4.44 -3.49
N TRP A 32 1.53 -4.26 -2.87
CA TRP A 32 0.25 -4.39 -3.56
C TRP A 32 -0.55 -3.10 -3.39
N VAL A 33 -1.02 -2.57 -4.51
CA VAL A 33 -1.98 -1.48 -4.56
C VAL A 33 -3.25 -2.03 -5.17
N ASP A 34 -4.35 -1.94 -4.44
CA ASP A 34 -5.65 -2.33 -4.95
C ASP A 34 -6.23 -1.19 -5.78
N ILE A 35 -6.47 -1.45 -7.05
CA ILE A 35 -7.11 -0.52 -7.97
C ILE A 35 -8.59 -0.84 -7.96
N LEU A 36 -9.35 0.06 -7.36
CA LEU A 36 -10.80 -0.05 -7.23
C LEU A 36 -11.48 0.94 -8.17
N GLY A 37 -12.57 0.52 -8.81
CA GLY A 37 -13.36 1.40 -9.67
C GLY A 37 -14.76 0.87 -9.89
N LEU A 38 -15.62 1.70 -10.51
CA LEU A 38 -16.90 1.26 -11.03
C LEU A 38 -16.74 0.97 -12.52
N ILE A 39 -17.12 -0.22 -12.96
CA ILE A 39 -17.09 -0.57 -14.38
C ILE A 39 -18.44 -0.13 -15.01
N PRO A 40 -18.43 0.49 -16.20
CA PRO A 40 -19.66 0.79 -16.93
C PRO A 40 -20.42 -0.49 -17.31
N SER A 41 -21.72 -0.35 -17.62
CA SER A 41 -22.58 -1.47 -18.03
C SER A 41 -21.94 -2.32 -19.13
N CYS A 42 -22.02 -3.64 -18.98
CA CYS A 42 -21.49 -4.57 -19.98
C CYS A 42 -22.38 -4.71 -21.23
N GLU A 43 -23.51 -4.02 -21.30
CA GLU A 43 -24.27 -3.88 -22.55
C GLU A 43 -23.46 -3.14 -23.62
N ASN A 44 -22.58 -2.22 -23.20
CA ASN A 44 -21.82 -1.36 -24.10
C ASN A 44 -20.31 -1.65 -24.06
N CYS A 45 -19.80 -2.38 -23.07
CA CYS A 45 -18.36 -2.59 -22.88
C CYS A 45 -18.04 -4.07 -22.73
N MET A 46 -17.02 -4.54 -23.46
CA MET A 46 -16.66 -5.96 -23.48
C MET A 46 -15.43 -6.26 -22.65
N LYS A 47 -14.40 -5.42 -22.76
CA LYS A 47 -13.11 -5.64 -22.10
C LYS A 47 -12.48 -4.35 -21.62
N LEU A 48 -11.62 -4.46 -20.63
CA LEU A 48 -10.85 -3.36 -20.07
C LEU A 48 -9.37 -3.74 -19.96
N LYS A 49 -8.50 -2.73 -19.90
CA LYS A 49 -7.12 -2.89 -19.46
C LYS A 49 -6.69 -1.72 -18.62
N VAL A 50 -5.91 -2.03 -17.59
CA VAL A 50 -5.29 -1.03 -16.74
C VAL A 50 -3.88 -0.81 -17.23
N GLN A 51 -3.48 0.45 -17.36
CA GLN A 51 -2.15 0.81 -17.84
C GLN A 51 -1.50 1.82 -16.91
N TYR A 52 -0.19 1.74 -16.80
CA TYR A 52 0.60 2.64 -15.99
C TYR A 52 1.87 3.06 -16.70
N ASP A 53 2.46 4.17 -16.27
CA ASP A 53 3.85 4.48 -16.57
C ASP A 53 4.43 5.43 -15.52
N LYS A 54 5.76 5.42 -15.40
CA LYS A 54 6.50 6.27 -14.49
C LYS A 54 6.68 7.64 -15.12
N TRP A 55 6.53 8.69 -14.32
CA TRP A 55 6.90 10.03 -14.77
C TRP A 55 8.43 10.10 -14.94
N PRO A 56 8.94 10.62 -16.07
CA PRO A 56 10.38 10.81 -16.25
C PRO A 56 10.95 11.85 -15.29
N ASP A 57 10.15 12.83 -14.88
CA ASP A 57 10.49 13.88 -13.92
C ASP A 57 9.26 14.33 -13.10
N SER A 58 9.42 15.34 -12.25
CA SER A 58 8.34 15.79 -11.34
C SER A 58 7.18 16.53 -12.04
N THR A 59 7.38 16.98 -13.28
CA THR A 59 6.52 17.92 -14.01
C THR A 59 5.96 17.39 -15.33
N THR A 60 6.60 16.40 -15.94
CA THR A 60 6.25 15.88 -17.25
C THR A 60 5.48 14.56 -17.12
N PRO A 61 4.19 14.49 -17.54
CA PRO A 61 3.46 13.23 -17.57
C PRO A 61 4.06 12.25 -18.58
N PRO A 62 3.94 10.93 -18.36
CA PRO A 62 4.36 9.95 -19.34
C PRO A 62 3.48 9.99 -20.59
N THR A 63 4.09 9.76 -21.75
CA THR A 63 3.39 9.68 -23.05
C THR A 63 3.17 8.24 -23.50
N SER A 64 3.98 7.30 -23.00
CA SER A 64 3.80 5.86 -23.15
C SER A 64 3.06 5.31 -21.93
N PHE A 65 2.36 4.19 -22.13
CA PHE A 65 1.71 3.46 -21.05
C PHE A 65 1.88 1.97 -21.32
N GLN A 66 2.37 1.25 -20.33
CA GLN A 66 2.45 -0.21 -20.34
C GLN A 66 1.23 -0.80 -19.63
N SER A 67 0.70 -1.89 -20.17
CA SER A 67 -0.44 -2.58 -19.57
C SER A 67 0.00 -3.39 -18.35
N LEU A 68 -0.89 -3.51 -17.37
CA LEU A 68 -0.78 -4.54 -16.35
C LEU A 68 -1.15 -5.88 -16.96
N THR A 69 -0.28 -6.87 -16.78
CA THR A 69 -0.43 -8.22 -17.34
C THR A 69 -0.29 -9.31 -16.28
N ASP A 70 -0.02 -8.94 -15.04
CA ASP A 70 0.16 -9.91 -13.95
C ASP A 70 -1.19 -10.59 -13.65
N PRO A 71 -1.23 -11.94 -13.58
CA PRO A 71 -2.43 -12.67 -13.21
C PRO A 71 -2.74 -12.48 -11.73
N PHE A 72 -4.02 -12.52 -11.38
CA PHE A 72 -4.47 -12.37 -10.00
C PHE A 72 -5.71 -13.23 -9.72
N LYS A 73 -6.10 -13.28 -8.44
CA LYS A 73 -7.32 -13.95 -8.01
C LYS A 73 -8.34 -12.93 -7.56
N GLU A 74 -9.59 -13.13 -7.97
CA GLU A 74 -10.71 -12.25 -7.68
C GLU A 74 -11.88 -13.07 -7.12
N TRP A 75 -12.53 -12.57 -6.08
CA TRP A 75 -13.77 -13.16 -5.58
C TRP A 75 -14.94 -12.63 -6.38
N ILE A 76 -15.73 -13.53 -6.96
CA ILE A 76 -16.98 -13.19 -7.65
C ILE A 76 -18.18 -13.65 -6.85
N LEU A 77 -19.28 -12.90 -6.91
CA LEU A 77 -20.55 -13.30 -6.34
C LEU A 77 -21.26 -14.26 -7.33
N LEU A 78 -21.69 -15.41 -6.83
CA LEU A 78 -22.49 -16.36 -7.59
C LEU A 78 -23.97 -16.25 -7.18
N SER A 79 -24.87 -16.38 -8.16
CA SER A 79 -26.33 -16.33 -7.95
C SER A 79 -26.88 -17.55 -7.20
N SER A 80 -26.06 -18.55 -6.89
CA SER A 80 -26.44 -19.77 -6.18
C SER A 80 -25.40 -20.14 -5.14
N TRP A 81 -25.84 -20.75 -4.04
CA TRP A 81 -24.95 -21.19 -2.96
C TRP A 81 -23.90 -22.21 -3.43
N PRO A 82 -22.61 -22.09 -3.04
CA PRO A 82 -22.03 -21.02 -2.21
C PRO A 82 -21.91 -19.70 -2.98
N PHE A 83 -22.29 -18.59 -2.34
CA PHE A 83 -22.43 -17.27 -2.95
C PHE A 83 -21.14 -16.64 -3.47
N PHE A 84 -19.97 -17.24 -3.22
CA PHE A 84 -18.69 -16.69 -3.66
C PHE A 84 -17.80 -17.78 -4.25
N SER A 85 -17.11 -17.45 -5.33
CA SER A 85 -16.05 -18.28 -5.89
C SER A 85 -14.81 -17.45 -6.15
N LEU A 86 -13.65 -18.04 -5.89
CA LEU A 86 -12.36 -17.43 -6.21
C LEU A 86 -11.99 -17.82 -7.64
N VAL A 87 -11.96 -16.86 -8.54
CA VAL A 87 -11.60 -17.06 -9.95
C VAL A 87 -10.22 -16.49 -10.24
N ASN A 88 -9.49 -17.17 -11.12
CA ASN A 88 -8.25 -16.62 -11.67
C ASN A 88 -8.61 -15.63 -12.78
N ARG A 89 -7.97 -14.46 -12.74
CA ARG A 89 -8.08 -13.41 -13.73
C ARG A 89 -6.71 -13.28 -14.37
N GLU A 90 -6.65 -13.56 -15.67
CA GLU A 90 -5.42 -13.54 -16.45
C GLU A 90 -5.63 -12.56 -17.60
N PRO A 91 -4.99 -11.38 -17.57
CA PRO A 91 -4.98 -10.50 -18.72
C PRO A 91 -4.30 -11.18 -19.92
N ASP A 92 -4.72 -10.83 -21.14
CA ASP A 92 -4.00 -11.26 -22.33
C ASP A 92 -2.62 -10.58 -22.45
N SER A 93 -1.88 -10.91 -23.51
CA SER A 93 -0.54 -10.34 -23.74
C SER A 93 -0.52 -8.82 -23.91
N ASP A 94 -1.66 -8.21 -24.27
CA ASP A 94 -1.83 -6.76 -24.41
C ASP A 94 -2.44 -6.12 -23.15
N GLY A 95 -2.72 -6.95 -22.13
CA GLY A 95 -3.28 -6.60 -20.83
C GLY A 95 -4.80 -6.48 -20.77
N TRP A 96 -5.53 -6.97 -21.78
CA TRP A 96 -6.98 -6.96 -21.77
C TRP A 96 -7.58 -8.03 -20.86
N LEU A 97 -8.65 -7.64 -20.18
CA LEU A 97 -9.49 -8.48 -19.34
C LEU A 97 -10.94 -8.33 -19.76
N ASP A 98 -11.64 -9.44 -19.90
CA ASP A 98 -13.08 -9.44 -20.12
C ASP A 98 -13.81 -8.84 -18.90
N ILE A 99 -14.80 -7.99 -19.14
CA ILE A 99 -15.65 -7.45 -18.09
C ILE A 99 -16.58 -8.57 -17.61
N LEU A 100 -16.56 -8.84 -16.30
CA LEU A 100 -17.47 -9.80 -15.69
C LEU A 100 -18.84 -9.15 -15.46
N CYS A 101 -19.83 -9.54 -16.25
CA CYS A 101 -21.24 -9.15 -16.05
C CYS A 101 -21.86 -9.94 -14.88
N ASP A 102 -21.63 -9.51 -13.65
CA ASP A 102 -22.41 -9.92 -12.48
C ASP A 102 -23.66 -9.02 -12.34
N THR A 103 -24.83 -9.59 -12.01
CA THR A 103 -26.09 -8.88 -11.74
C THR A 103 -26.03 -7.89 -10.56
N THR A 104 -24.92 -7.85 -9.83
CA THR A 104 -24.66 -7.06 -8.63
C THR A 104 -23.57 -6.02 -8.90
N MET A 105 -23.69 -5.28 -10.01
CA MET A 105 -22.82 -4.13 -10.37
C MET A 105 -21.33 -4.33 -10.03
N GLY A 106 -20.62 -5.05 -10.91
CA GLY A 106 -19.19 -5.33 -10.78
C GLY A 106 -18.34 -4.05 -10.75
N GLY A 107 -17.67 -3.82 -9.62
CA GLY A 107 -16.54 -2.91 -9.57
C GLY A 107 -15.30 -3.52 -10.21
N LEU A 108 -14.35 -2.69 -10.63
CA LEU A 108 -13.00 -3.13 -10.94
C LEU A 108 -12.29 -3.42 -9.63
N TYR A 109 -11.77 -4.63 -9.47
CA TYR A 109 -10.74 -4.95 -8.49
C TYR A 109 -9.52 -5.45 -9.24
N TYR A 110 -8.45 -4.66 -9.28
CA TYR A 110 -7.19 -5.04 -9.90
C TYR A 110 -6.03 -4.85 -8.90
N PRO A 111 -5.45 -5.93 -8.35
CA PRO A 111 -4.28 -5.82 -7.50
C PRO A 111 -3.03 -5.59 -8.35
N TRP A 112 -2.31 -4.51 -8.09
CA TRP A 112 -1.08 -4.16 -8.80
C TRP A 112 0.15 -4.41 -7.93
N ASN A 113 1.04 -5.28 -8.40
CA ASN A 113 2.34 -5.50 -7.77
C ASN A 113 3.29 -4.31 -8.02
N THR A 114 3.45 -3.48 -6.99
CA THR A 114 4.32 -2.30 -7.00
C THR A 114 5.71 -2.58 -6.46
N ALA A 115 6.05 -3.81 -6.09
CA ALA A 115 7.38 -4.18 -5.59
C ALA A 115 8.51 -3.64 -6.47
N GLY A 116 9.53 -3.05 -5.83
CA GLY A 116 10.69 -2.46 -6.50
C GLY A 116 10.37 -1.19 -7.31
N LYS A 117 9.13 -0.69 -7.29
CA LYS A 117 8.73 0.56 -7.94
C LYS A 117 8.74 1.68 -6.90
N ASN A 118 9.22 2.85 -7.30
CA ASN A 118 9.26 4.06 -6.47
C ASN A 118 9.15 5.29 -7.36
N GLY A 119 8.52 6.33 -6.83
CA GLY A 119 8.34 7.62 -7.48
C GLY A 119 6.93 7.84 -8.03
N LYS A 120 6.80 8.88 -8.87
CA LYS A 120 5.52 9.34 -9.39
C LYS A 120 5.10 8.52 -10.61
N TYR A 121 3.87 8.04 -10.62
CA TYR A 121 3.28 7.26 -11.69
C TYR A 121 1.97 7.87 -12.17
N SER A 122 1.63 7.61 -13.42
CA SER A 122 0.28 7.78 -13.94
C SER A 122 -0.34 6.42 -14.20
N LEU A 123 -1.59 6.26 -13.81
CA LEU A 123 -2.42 5.08 -14.07
C LEU A 123 -3.63 5.52 -14.90
N ARG A 124 -4.04 4.72 -15.88
CA ARG A 124 -5.25 4.97 -16.68
C ARG A 124 -5.97 3.67 -17.00
N LEU A 125 -7.26 3.79 -17.26
CA LEU A 125 -8.09 2.69 -17.75
C LEU A 125 -8.36 2.89 -19.24
N THR A 126 -8.25 1.81 -20.01
CA THR A 126 -8.79 1.76 -21.37
C THR A 126 -9.89 0.71 -21.41
N ILE A 127 -11.03 1.06 -21.98
CA ILE A 127 -12.15 0.14 -22.21
C ILE A 127 -12.37 -0.01 -23.72
N GLU A 128 -12.80 -1.19 -24.14
CA GLU A 128 -13.25 -1.44 -25.50
C GLU A 128 -14.76 -1.74 -25.49
N ASP A 129 -15.48 -1.03 -26.36
CA ASP A 129 -16.92 -1.18 -26.53
C ASP A 129 -17.28 -2.39 -27.41
N THR A 130 -18.57 -2.72 -27.47
CA THR A 130 -19.07 -3.82 -28.33
C THR A 130 -18.89 -3.55 -29.83
N GLY A 131 -18.63 -2.30 -30.22
CA GLY A 131 -18.28 -1.87 -31.57
C GLY A 131 -16.77 -1.84 -31.85
N SER A 132 -15.93 -2.35 -30.93
CA SER A 132 -14.46 -2.31 -31.00
C SER A 132 -13.82 -0.91 -30.92
N SER A 133 -14.58 0.11 -30.52
CA SER A 133 -14.04 1.43 -30.21
C SER A 133 -13.37 1.43 -28.84
N GLN A 134 -12.23 2.10 -28.73
CA GLN A 134 -11.51 2.20 -27.46
C GLN A 134 -11.70 3.58 -26.84
N HIS A 135 -11.97 3.59 -25.53
CA HIS A 135 -12.08 4.80 -24.73
C HIS A 135 -11.03 4.79 -23.63
N VAL A 136 -10.24 5.86 -23.56
CA VAL A 136 -9.15 6.00 -22.59
C VAL A 136 -9.55 7.03 -21.54
N SER A 137 -9.45 6.66 -20.27
CA SER A 137 -9.72 7.58 -19.16
C SER A 137 -8.64 8.66 -19.07
N SER A 138 -8.96 9.78 -18.42
CA SER A 138 -7.93 10.67 -17.91
C SER A 138 -7.01 9.90 -16.94
N PRO A 139 -5.67 10.07 -17.01
CA PRO A 139 -4.78 9.41 -16.07
C PRO A 139 -4.94 9.95 -14.65
N ILE A 140 -4.96 9.06 -13.67
CA ILE A 140 -4.78 9.41 -12.26
C ILE A 140 -3.27 9.42 -11.94
N VAL A 141 -2.85 10.31 -11.04
CA VAL A 141 -1.46 10.44 -10.63
C VAL A 141 -1.32 9.92 -9.21
N LEU A 142 -0.34 9.06 -8.99
CA LEU A 142 -0.02 8.53 -7.66
C LEU A 142 1.48 8.56 -7.40
N MET A 143 1.85 8.59 -6.12
CA MET A 143 3.22 8.42 -5.66
C MET A 143 3.34 7.03 -5.04
N ILE A 144 4.29 6.24 -5.53
CA ILE A 144 4.65 4.95 -4.93
C ILE A 144 5.89 5.16 -4.09
N ASP A 145 5.79 4.84 -2.81
CA ASP A 145 6.93 4.77 -1.91
C ASP A 145 6.94 3.43 -1.18
N ASN A 146 7.84 2.56 -1.63
CA ASN A 146 8.15 1.26 -1.04
C ASN A 146 9.43 1.32 -0.20
N LYS A 147 10.00 2.51 0.02
CA LYS A 147 11.15 2.68 0.89
C LYS A 147 10.69 2.65 2.34
N ARG A 148 11.44 1.93 3.18
CA ARG A 148 11.14 1.90 4.62
C ARG A 148 11.51 3.22 5.29
N PRO A 149 10.71 3.70 6.26
CA PRO A 149 11.09 4.84 7.07
C PRO A 149 12.30 4.51 7.94
N LYS A 150 13.15 5.51 8.19
CA LYS A 150 14.24 5.42 9.17
C LYS A 150 13.70 5.80 10.54
N ALA A 151 13.82 4.89 11.50
CA ALA A 151 13.43 5.15 12.88
C ALA A 151 14.57 4.82 13.85
N SER A 152 14.78 5.67 14.85
CA SER A 152 15.67 5.40 15.98
C SER A 152 15.09 5.95 17.28
N LEU A 153 15.29 5.21 18.36
CA LEU A 153 14.91 5.60 19.71
C LEU A 153 16.16 5.52 20.59
N LYS A 154 16.50 6.62 21.25
CA LYS A 154 17.60 6.70 22.21
C LYS A 154 17.04 7.14 23.55
N LEU A 155 17.28 6.37 24.60
CA LEU A 155 16.97 6.76 25.96
C LEU A 155 18.18 7.51 26.55
N ASP A 156 17.94 8.65 27.19
CA ASP A 156 19.00 9.45 27.83
C ASP A 156 19.39 8.85 29.19
N LYS A 157 18.40 8.29 29.90
CA LYS A 157 18.61 7.57 31.16
C LYS A 157 17.75 6.32 31.19
N VAL A 158 18.39 5.19 31.48
CA VAL A 158 17.70 3.94 31.82
C VAL A 158 18.34 3.42 33.10
N THR A 159 17.53 3.05 34.08
CA THR A 159 18.02 2.50 35.36
C THR A 159 18.79 1.19 35.09
N VAL A 160 19.70 0.81 35.99
CA VAL A 160 20.49 -0.43 35.88
C VAL A 160 19.53 -1.61 35.68
N CYS A 161 19.74 -2.39 34.61
CA CYS A 161 18.92 -3.50 34.12
C CYS A 161 17.70 -3.15 33.22
N GLY A 162 17.42 -1.87 32.95
CA GLY A 162 16.42 -1.48 31.93
C GLY A 162 14.96 -1.54 32.40
N ASP A 163 14.72 -1.84 33.67
CA ASP A 163 13.38 -1.81 34.24
C ASP A 163 12.91 -0.36 34.40
N ILE A 164 11.75 -0.06 33.81
CA ILE A 164 11.02 1.20 33.99
C ILE A 164 9.87 0.88 34.92
N ILE A 165 9.90 1.43 36.14
CA ILE A 165 8.83 1.23 37.13
C ILE A 165 7.85 2.40 37.11
N ILE A 166 6.64 2.17 37.66
CA ILE A 166 5.63 3.23 37.78
C ILE A 166 6.20 4.38 38.61
N GLY A 167 6.19 5.59 38.04
CA GLY A 167 6.73 6.79 38.67
C GLY A 167 8.11 7.20 38.16
N ASP A 168 8.78 6.37 37.35
CA ASP A 168 10.03 6.75 36.68
C ASP A 168 9.79 7.81 35.60
N GLU A 169 10.72 8.75 35.49
CA GLU A 169 10.78 9.70 34.38
C GLU A 169 11.69 9.13 33.27
N VAL A 170 11.12 8.92 32.08
CA VAL A 170 11.84 8.33 30.94
C VAL A 170 12.08 9.40 29.89
N THR A 171 13.31 9.90 29.85
CA THR A 171 13.72 10.89 28.85
C THR A 171 14.52 10.26 27.72
N GLY A 172 14.41 10.85 26.55
CA GLY A 172 15.16 10.38 25.39
C GLY A 172 14.91 11.21 24.15
N LYS A 173 15.35 10.67 23.01
CA LYS A 173 15.21 11.25 21.68
C LYS A 173 14.69 10.22 20.70
N ILE A 174 13.79 10.66 19.82
CA ILE A 174 13.28 9.88 18.70
C ILE A 174 13.68 10.53 17.37
N THR A 175 14.04 9.71 16.41
CA THR A 175 14.13 10.09 15.00
C THR A 175 13.16 9.21 14.23
N GLY A 176 12.36 9.80 13.37
CA GLY A 176 11.45 9.11 12.47
C GLY A 176 11.39 9.91 11.18
N THR A 177 12.13 9.48 10.16
CA THR A 177 12.26 10.22 8.90
C THR A 177 11.96 9.34 7.71
N ASP A 178 11.31 9.91 6.71
CA ASP A 178 11.01 9.29 5.43
C ASP A 178 10.83 10.39 4.37
N GLU A 179 11.01 10.08 3.09
CA GLU A 179 10.81 11.09 2.03
C GLU A 179 9.31 11.42 1.86
N HIS A 180 8.44 10.42 2.03
CA HIS A 180 6.98 10.57 2.01
C HIS A 180 6.41 10.17 3.39
N PHE A 181 6.85 10.88 4.42
CA PHE A 181 6.55 10.56 5.82
C PHE A 181 5.06 10.71 6.17
N TYR A 182 4.37 9.63 6.51
CA TYR A 182 2.96 9.72 6.94
C TYR A 182 2.78 9.97 8.45
N SER A 183 3.36 9.14 9.31
CA SER A 183 3.27 9.33 10.76
C SER A 183 4.23 8.45 11.55
N TYR A 184 4.52 8.84 12.79
CA TYR A 184 5.08 7.94 13.82
C TYR A 184 4.36 8.14 15.16
N ARG A 185 4.46 7.15 16.03
CA ARG A 185 4.02 7.24 17.43
C ARG A 185 5.02 6.55 18.33
N LEU A 186 5.18 7.06 19.55
CA LEU A 186 5.94 6.41 20.60
C LEU A 186 4.97 5.91 21.67
N ARG A 187 5.05 4.62 22.01
CA ARG A 187 4.21 3.97 23.02
C ARG A 187 5.06 3.17 23.99
N TYR A 188 4.58 3.02 25.22
CA TYR A 188 5.10 2.03 26.16
C TYR A 188 4.18 0.80 26.16
N GLU A 189 4.79 -0.36 26.38
CA GLU A 189 4.10 -1.63 26.54
C GLU A 189 4.62 -2.29 27.81
N SER A 190 3.69 -2.77 28.63
CA SER A 190 3.98 -3.63 29.79
C SER A 190 3.00 -4.81 29.78
N SER A 191 3.23 -5.77 30.67
CA SER A 191 2.32 -6.92 30.84
C SER A 191 0.92 -6.54 31.34
N LEU A 192 0.74 -5.34 31.89
CA LEU A 192 -0.51 -4.89 32.52
C LEU A 192 -1.22 -3.78 31.73
N ILE A 193 -0.46 -2.89 31.09
CA ILE A 193 -1.01 -1.72 30.40
C ILE A 193 -0.06 -1.26 29.29
N SER A 194 -0.65 -0.68 28.24
CA SER A 194 0.07 0.05 27.20
C SER A 194 -0.52 1.45 27.07
N GLY A 195 0.30 2.41 26.62
CA GLY A 195 -0.11 3.79 26.46
C GLY A 195 0.82 4.56 25.54
N LEU A 196 0.37 5.74 25.10
CA LEU A 196 1.17 6.63 24.27
C LEU A 196 2.09 7.48 25.14
N ILE A 197 3.37 7.56 24.77
CA ILE A 197 4.35 8.49 25.38
C ILE A 197 4.25 9.84 24.66
N LEU A 198 4.23 9.80 23.33
CA LEU A 198 4.04 10.98 22.50
C LEU A 198 2.70 10.91 21.78
N ALA A 199 2.09 12.08 21.55
CA ALA A 199 1.01 12.23 20.60
C ALA A 199 1.46 11.73 19.21
N VAL A 200 0.51 11.21 18.43
CA VAL A 200 0.81 10.73 17.07
C VAL A 200 1.28 11.91 16.23
N ARG A 201 2.53 11.85 15.77
CA ARG A 201 3.08 12.80 14.82
C ARG A 201 2.61 12.39 13.43
N LYS A 202 1.82 13.24 12.77
CA LYS A 202 1.24 13.01 11.42
C LYS A 202 1.82 13.99 10.41
N TYR A 203 1.95 13.56 9.17
CA TYR A 203 2.31 14.34 7.98
C TYR A 203 1.57 15.68 7.90
N THR A 204 2.33 16.74 7.64
CA THR A 204 1.80 18.10 7.51
C THR A 204 1.86 18.64 6.08
N GLY A 205 2.52 17.96 5.15
CA GLY A 205 2.60 18.36 3.74
C GLY A 205 3.86 17.84 3.04
N VAL A 206 3.97 18.04 1.73
CA VAL A 206 5.00 17.41 0.86
C VAL A 206 6.47 17.68 1.21
N SER A 207 6.74 18.68 2.03
CA SER A 207 8.09 18.96 2.54
C SER A 207 8.39 18.31 3.89
N ASP A 208 7.40 17.67 4.49
CA ASP A 208 7.49 17.03 5.80
C ASP A 208 8.13 15.66 5.65
N SER A 209 9.43 15.59 5.97
CA SER A 209 10.20 14.35 5.95
C SER A 209 10.30 13.69 7.32
N GLY A 210 9.42 14.05 8.26
CA GLY A 210 9.46 13.60 9.64
C GLY A 210 10.44 14.40 10.51
N ASP A 211 10.92 13.77 11.58
CA ASP A 211 11.60 14.47 12.68
C ASP A 211 12.94 13.81 13.04
N VAL A 212 13.91 14.65 13.44
CA VAL A 212 15.27 14.22 13.82
C VAL A 212 15.56 14.61 15.26
N ASN A 213 15.92 13.62 16.08
CA ASN A 213 16.34 13.80 17.48
C ASN A 213 15.35 14.60 18.34
N VAL A 214 14.05 14.45 18.11
CA VAL A 214 13.01 15.11 18.91
C VAL A 214 13.04 14.55 20.34
N PRO A 215 13.17 15.40 21.36
CA PRO A 215 13.18 14.95 22.75
C PRO A 215 11.78 14.52 23.19
N PHE A 216 11.73 13.58 24.13
CA PHE A 216 10.51 13.21 24.86
C PHE A 216 10.80 13.02 26.35
N THR A 217 9.73 13.02 27.13
CA THR A 217 9.72 12.79 28.58
C THR A 217 8.45 12.01 28.91
#